data_AF-A0A915PDF5-F1
#
_entry.id   AF-A0A915PDF5-F1
#
_cell.length_a   1.000
_cell.length_b   1.000
_cell.length_c   1.000
_cell.angle_alpha   90.00
_cell.angle_beta   90.00
_cell.angle_gamma   90.00
#
_symmetry.space_group_name_H-M   'P 1'
#
loop_
_entity.id
_entity.type
_entity.pdbx_description
1 polymer ?
#
loop_
_entity_poly.entity_id
_entity_poly.type
_entity_poly.pdbx_seq_one_letter_code
_entity_poly.pdbx_strand_id
1 'polypeptide(L)'
;MEKERSNDQKHQNKSKQTKNSENLSESKNNNQVSTSFAFTHQFRRNSIQNQTNSERREVPVADSSSFLLFAQIIVCGTLFGIVTILLWQLPFSTRFRNRLEPVASMPVQQDELECSRTCRIQLVESIAQNLTFPVEYSQQPALSTFSAWNLLLNSAKNSLLIAAYKSSLRGKHVLGEQALNNISFQGEKMFDALIGAGLDRGIQIKMVENAVAKDKGDNEDGTSLAKRGVLNRRVLNLQKIFNTGVMHSKVIVADNKHFYLGSANLDWRSLTQKMEMGVLVQDCPCLSRDLARIFEIYWQASERKCPKEIQKMIQQMPPAFYNSQKPLAIFDGENNKLDVHLSASPRSLNSPRRSWDLNDIVEAIKNAKTFILIHVMDYFPIFLYTQKGKYWPPIDNAIREAILRGVKIKIISTALHFPSKGLGFLKSLEVLGEGQGSGSVTVVS
;
A
#
# COMPACT_ATOMS: atom_id res chain seq x y z
N MET A 1 61.87 -22.03 30.14
CA MET A 1 62.81 -22.35 29.05
C MET A 1 62.29 -21.61 27.82
N GLU A 2 62.82 -20.40 27.61
CA GLU A 2 63.77 -20.07 26.53
C GLU A 2 63.06 -19.97 25.17
N LYS A 3 62.75 -18.75 24.69
CA LYS A 3 63.59 -17.81 23.90
C LYS A 3 63.95 -18.34 22.50
N GLU A 4 63.46 -17.61 21.49
CA GLU A 4 64.12 -17.15 20.23
C GLU A 4 62.98 -16.53 19.36
N ARG A 5 62.87 -15.25 18.97
CA ARG A 5 63.78 -14.27 18.30
C ARG A 5 64.52 -14.92 17.12
N SER A 6 64.52 -14.44 15.88
CA SER A 6 64.23 -13.12 15.29
C SER A 6 64.37 -13.15 13.75
N ASN A 7 64.06 -12.00 13.11
CA ASN A 7 64.57 -11.48 11.82
C ASN A 7 63.92 -11.95 10.50
N ASP A 8 63.77 -11.15 9.45
CA ASP A 8 64.01 -9.70 9.24
C ASP A 8 63.29 -9.21 7.96
N GLN A 9 62.84 -7.95 8.01
CA GLN A 9 62.93 -6.88 7.01
C GLN A 9 62.75 -7.06 5.48
N LYS A 10 61.88 -6.16 4.97
CA LYS A 10 62.03 -5.18 3.85
C LYS A 10 61.95 -5.66 2.40
N HIS A 11 60.95 -5.12 1.69
CA HIS A 11 61.21 -4.29 0.50
C HIS A 11 60.10 -3.24 0.28
N GLN A 12 60.51 -1.97 0.23
CA GLN A 12 59.79 -0.84 -0.37
C GLN A 12 60.41 -0.54 -1.74
N ASN A 13 59.58 -0.17 -2.73
CA ASN A 13 59.81 0.88 -3.75
C ASN A 13 58.49 1.07 -4.52
N LYS A 14 57.75 2.18 -4.37
CA LYS A 14 57.89 3.51 -5.01
C LYS A 14 57.89 3.49 -6.55
N SER A 15 56.80 4.00 -7.14
CA SER A 15 56.87 5.02 -8.20
C SER A 15 55.56 5.83 -8.26
N LYS A 16 55.74 7.16 -8.27
CA LYS A 16 54.75 8.24 -8.37
C LYS A 16 55.11 9.07 -9.61
N GLN A 17 54.15 9.87 -10.07
CA GLN A 17 54.20 10.92 -11.13
C GLN A 17 53.97 10.40 -12.56
N THR A 18 53.19 11.06 -13.41
CA THR A 18 53.15 12.51 -13.69
C THR A 18 51.76 13.04 -14.12
N LYS A 19 51.55 14.34 -13.85
CA LYS A 19 50.50 15.23 -14.37
C LYS A 19 50.86 15.76 -15.77
N ASN A 20 49.86 16.19 -16.54
CA ASN A 20 49.69 17.54 -17.16
C ASN A 20 48.70 17.47 -18.34
N SER A 21 47.57 18.20 -18.29
CA SER A 21 47.28 19.51 -18.95
C SER A 21 47.02 19.34 -20.46
N GLU A 22 46.14 20.03 -21.18
CA GLU A 22 45.19 21.13 -20.98
C GLU A 22 44.49 21.31 -22.36
N ASN A 23 43.31 21.94 -22.36
CA ASN A 23 42.81 22.91 -23.35
C ASN A 23 42.18 22.53 -24.73
N LEU A 24 40.94 23.03 -24.85
CA LEU A 24 40.35 23.86 -25.93
C LEU A 24 40.17 23.28 -27.34
N SER A 25 38.91 23.25 -27.81
CA SER A 25 38.47 24.14 -28.89
C SER A 25 36.94 24.10 -29.09
N GLU A 26 36.31 25.26 -28.91
CA GLU A 26 35.08 25.64 -29.59
C GLU A 26 35.29 25.67 -31.11
N SER A 27 34.27 25.31 -31.90
CA SER A 27 34.06 25.96 -33.20
C SER A 27 32.57 26.07 -33.52
N LYS A 28 32.07 27.31 -33.52
CA LYS A 28 30.89 27.76 -34.25
C LYS A 28 31.30 27.98 -35.71
N ASN A 29 30.47 27.54 -36.66
CA ASN A 29 30.12 28.27 -37.90
C ASN A 29 28.99 27.49 -38.60
N ASN A 30 27.78 28.04 -38.66
CA ASN A 30 27.26 28.86 -39.76
C ASN A 30 27.22 28.13 -41.10
N ASN A 31 26.01 27.78 -41.54
CA ASN A 31 25.51 28.18 -42.85
C ASN A 31 23.99 28.08 -42.88
N GLN A 32 23.34 29.23 -42.71
CA GLN A 32 22.08 29.54 -43.36
C GLN A 32 22.34 29.65 -44.86
N VAL A 33 21.62 28.89 -45.68
CA VAL A 33 21.33 29.28 -47.05
C VAL A 33 19.82 29.14 -47.26
N SER A 34 19.26 30.28 -47.64
CA SER A 34 17.87 30.51 -48.01
C SER A 34 17.73 30.30 -49.52
N THR A 35 16.80 29.43 -49.94
CA THR A 35 16.22 29.36 -51.30
C THR A 35 14.85 28.68 -51.14
N SER A 36 13.69 29.35 -51.09
CA SER A 36 12.98 30.15 -52.09
C SER A 36 12.62 29.38 -53.37
N PHE A 37 11.29 29.17 -53.54
CA PHE A 37 10.50 28.73 -54.72
C PHE A 37 10.60 27.27 -55.19
N ALA A 38 9.49 26.53 -55.11
CA ALA A 38 8.50 26.45 -56.19
C ALA A 38 7.41 25.41 -55.86
N PHE A 39 6.16 25.86 -55.81
CA PHE A 39 4.96 25.04 -55.88
C PHE A 39 4.79 24.55 -57.32
N THR A 40 4.71 23.23 -57.53
CA THR A 40 4.20 22.65 -58.78
C THR A 40 2.98 21.78 -58.45
N HIS A 41 1.81 22.38 -58.59
CA HIS A 41 0.54 21.68 -58.70
C HIS A 41 0.44 21.04 -60.09
N GLN A 42 0.44 19.72 -60.14
CA GLN A 42 0.22 18.96 -61.35
C GLN A 42 -1.30 18.89 -61.63
N PHE A 43 -1.76 19.72 -62.57
CA PHE A 43 -3.09 19.65 -63.16
C PHE A 43 -3.21 18.39 -64.02
N ARG A 44 -4.16 17.51 -63.69
CA ARG A 44 -4.60 16.44 -64.60
C ARG A 44 -5.94 16.86 -65.21
N ARG A 45 -5.86 17.36 -66.45
CA ARG A 45 -7.01 17.50 -67.36
C ARG A 45 -7.54 16.10 -67.68
N ASN A 46 -8.86 15.90 -67.58
CA ASN A 46 -9.56 14.94 -68.42
C ASN A 46 -10.82 15.60 -68.98
N SER A 47 -11.02 15.31 -70.25
CA SER A 47 -11.82 15.97 -71.26
C SER A 47 -13.34 15.85 -71.05
N ILE A 48 -14.02 16.96 -71.31
CA ILE A 48 -15.46 17.07 -71.51
C ILE A 48 -15.78 16.57 -72.92
N GLN A 49 -16.64 15.55 -73.04
CA GLN A 49 -17.36 15.24 -74.27
C GLN A 49 -18.82 15.65 -74.11
N ASN A 50 -19.26 16.57 -74.97
CA ASN A 50 -20.65 16.97 -75.14
C ASN A 50 -21.41 15.88 -75.90
N GLN A 51 -22.49 15.37 -75.32
CA GLN A 51 -23.61 14.82 -76.08
C GLN A 51 -24.92 15.39 -75.52
N THR A 52 -25.55 16.19 -76.36
CA THR A 52 -26.92 16.69 -76.25
C THR A 52 -27.91 15.55 -76.48
N ASN A 53 -28.82 15.31 -75.53
CA ASN A 53 -30.10 14.68 -75.82
C ASN A 53 -31.17 15.30 -74.92
N SER A 54 -32.21 15.84 -75.56
CA SER A 54 -33.36 16.44 -74.91
C SER A 54 -34.37 15.35 -74.58
N GLU A 55 -34.65 15.13 -73.30
CA GLU A 55 -35.82 14.38 -72.86
C GLU A 55 -36.51 15.15 -71.73
N ARG A 56 -37.78 15.49 -71.98
CA ARG A 56 -38.74 15.99 -70.99
C ARG A 56 -38.80 15.00 -69.81
N ARG A 57 -38.55 15.48 -68.59
CA ARG A 57 -38.91 14.75 -67.37
C ARG A 57 -39.92 15.56 -66.56
N GLU A 58 -41.02 14.88 -66.28
CA GLU A 58 -42.13 15.32 -65.44
C GLU A 58 -41.65 15.53 -64.00
N VAL A 59 -42.22 16.54 -63.33
CA VAL A 59 -41.98 16.84 -61.91
C VAL A 59 -42.81 15.85 -61.08
N PRO A 60 -42.21 15.05 -60.17
CA PRO A 60 -43.00 14.20 -59.30
C PRO A 60 -43.63 15.05 -58.19
N VAL A 61 -44.94 14.90 -58.02
CA VAL A 61 -45.69 15.40 -56.86
C VAL A 61 -45.14 14.68 -55.63
N ALA A 62 -44.61 15.44 -54.68
CA ALA A 62 -44.01 14.90 -53.48
C ALA A 62 -45.10 14.32 -52.55
N ASP A 63 -44.96 13.05 -52.24
CA ASP A 63 -45.84 12.32 -51.33
C ASP A 63 -45.62 12.78 -49.88
N SER A 64 -46.70 13.19 -49.22
CA SER A 64 -46.70 13.80 -47.88
C SER A 64 -46.18 12.86 -46.78
N SER A 65 -46.14 11.57 -47.06
CA SER A 65 -45.56 10.50 -46.23
C SER A 65 -44.03 10.61 -46.09
N SER A 66 -43.33 11.05 -47.14
CA SER A 66 -41.86 11.09 -47.20
C SER A 66 -41.28 12.28 -46.44
N PHE A 67 -42.02 13.41 -46.41
CA PHE A 67 -41.65 14.59 -45.62
C PHE A 67 -41.77 14.36 -44.11
N LEU A 68 -42.77 13.59 -43.67
CA LEU A 68 -42.95 13.24 -42.25
C LEU A 68 -41.83 12.31 -41.74
N LEU A 69 -41.39 11.35 -42.56
CA LEU A 69 -40.27 10.46 -42.24
C LEU A 69 -38.93 11.20 -42.17
N PHE A 70 -38.66 12.11 -43.11
CA PHE A 70 -37.46 12.96 -43.05
C PHE A 70 -37.48 13.91 -41.85
N ALA A 71 -38.63 14.51 -41.54
CA ALA A 71 -38.78 15.36 -40.36
C ALA A 71 -38.55 14.57 -39.06
N GLN A 72 -39.07 13.34 -38.94
CA GLN A 72 -38.84 12.47 -37.78
C GLN A 72 -37.38 12.07 -37.62
N ILE A 73 -36.67 11.77 -38.70
CA ILE A 73 -35.24 11.43 -38.66
C ILE A 73 -34.40 12.64 -38.22
N ILE A 74 -34.72 13.84 -38.71
CA ILE A 74 -34.03 15.07 -38.30
C ILE A 74 -34.32 15.40 -36.84
N VAL A 75 -35.55 15.23 -36.36
CA VAL A 75 -35.92 15.45 -34.96
C VAL A 75 -35.25 14.42 -34.05
N CYS A 76 -35.19 13.15 -34.43
CA CYS A 76 -34.47 12.11 -33.67
C CYS A 76 -32.96 12.33 -33.66
N GLY A 77 -32.36 12.72 -34.79
CA GLY A 77 -30.92 13.00 -34.90
C GLY A 77 -30.52 14.23 -34.09
N THR A 78 -31.35 15.28 -34.09
CA THR A 78 -31.11 16.49 -33.27
C THR A 78 -31.32 16.22 -31.79
N LEU A 79 -32.34 15.45 -31.39
CA LEU A 79 -32.52 14.99 -30.01
C LEU A 79 -31.35 14.12 -29.52
N PHE A 80 -30.84 13.21 -30.35
CA PHE A 80 -29.69 12.37 -30.01
C PHE A 80 -28.39 13.21 -29.91
N GLY A 81 -28.20 14.18 -30.81
CA GLY A 81 -27.10 15.16 -30.74
C GLY A 81 -27.16 16.01 -29.47
N ILE A 82 -28.33 16.50 -29.09
CA ILE A 82 -28.52 17.30 -27.88
C ILE A 82 -28.28 16.45 -26.62
N VAL A 83 -28.78 15.21 -26.56
CA VAL A 83 -28.54 14.30 -25.43
C VAL A 83 -27.06 13.93 -25.30
N THR A 84 -26.36 13.67 -26.40
CA THR A 84 -24.93 13.38 -26.37
C THR A 84 -24.10 14.59 -25.94
N ILE A 85 -24.45 15.80 -26.39
CA ILE A 85 -23.81 17.05 -25.95
C ILE A 85 -24.10 17.32 -24.47
N LEU A 86 -25.34 17.16 -24.00
CA LEU A 86 -25.71 17.31 -22.59
C LEU A 86 -24.99 16.28 -21.70
N LEU A 87 -24.82 15.04 -22.17
CA LEU A 87 -24.05 14.00 -21.47
C LEU A 87 -22.53 14.28 -21.45
N TRP A 88 -22.02 15.04 -22.43
CA TRP A 88 -20.61 15.45 -22.51
C TRP A 88 -20.32 16.74 -21.71
N GLN A 89 -21.33 17.61 -21.53
CA GLN A 89 -21.25 18.82 -20.71
C GLN A 89 -21.48 18.56 -19.22
N LEU A 90 -21.95 17.36 -18.84
CA LEU A 90 -21.82 16.91 -17.46
C LEU A 90 -20.33 16.77 -17.14
N PRO A 91 -19.79 17.54 -16.18
CA PRO A 91 -18.39 17.43 -15.81
C PRO A 91 -18.04 15.97 -15.52
N PHE A 92 -16.94 15.44 -16.05
CA PHE A 92 -16.47 14.10 -15.69
C PHE A 92 -16.34 13.91 -14.14
N SER A 93 -16.26 15.02 -13.40
CA SER A 93 -16.28 15.09 -11.94
C SER A 93 -17.64 14.79 -11.27
N THR A 94 -18.78 14.79 -11.99
CA THR A 94 -20.09 14.41 -11.43
C THR A 94 -20.39 12.93 -11.55
N ARG A 95 -19.79 12.22 -12.53
CA ARG A 95 -19.91 10.75 -12.67
C ARG A 95 -19.24 9.97 -11.55
N PHE A 96 -18.33 10.62 -10.80
CA PHE A 96 -17.63 10.06 -9.65
C PHE A 96 -17.71 10.97 -8.41
N ARG A 97 -18.87 11.62 -8.18
CA ARG A 97 -19.11 12.25 -6.88
C ARG A 97 -19.49 11.17 -5.86
N ASN A 98 -18.43 10.55 -5.32
CA ASN A 98 -18.42 9.74 -4.13
C ASN A 98 -19.30 10.34 -3.02
N ARG A 99 -20.31 9.60 -2.57
CA ARG A 99 -20.46 9.35 -1.14
C ARG A 99 -20.35 7.84 -0.96
N LEU A 100 -19.24 7.41 -0.35
CA LEU A 100 -19.43 6.36 0.65
C LEU A 100 -20.45 6.96 1.62
N GLU A 101 -21.53 6.24 1.90
CA GLU A 101 -22.44 6.58 2.99
C GLU A 101 -21.57 7.07 4.16
N PRO A 102 -21.79 8.29 4.69
CA PRO A 102 -21.05 8.71 5.86
C PRO A 102 -21.20 7.60 6.90
N VAL A 103 -20.12 7.24 7.59
CA VAL A 103 -20.06 6.23 8.68
C VAL A 103 -20.95 6.65 9.89
N ALA A 104 -21.89 7.56 9.68
CA ALA A 104 -22.73 8.22 10.65
C ALA A 104 -24.20 8.11 10.20
N SER A 105 -24.79 6.93 10.38
CA SER A 105 -26.26 6.80 10.42
C SER A 105 -26.79 5.54 11.12
N MET A 106 -25.96 4.72 11.78
CA MET A 106 -26.45 3.54 12.53
C MET A 106 -26.14 3.65 14.03
N PRO A 107 -27.10 3.32 14.93
CA PRO A 107 -26.90 3.41 16.36
C PRO A 107 -25.86 2.37 16.85
N VAL A 108 -24.76 2.89 17.41
CA VAL A 108 -23.54 2.15 17.83
C VAL A 108 -23.83 0.90 18.68
N GLN A 109 -24.90 0.90 19.48
CA GLN A 109 -25.18 -0.15 20.46
C GLN A 109 -25.79 -1.42 19.88
N GLN A 110 -26.56 -1.32 18.79
CA GLN A 110 -27.20 -2.49 18.16
C GLN A 110 -26.17 -3.30 17.35
N ASP A 111 -25.18 -2.60 16.78
CA ASP A 111 -24.08 -3.21 16.04
C ASP A 111 -23.10 -3.94 16.98
N GLU A 112 -22.85 -3.42 18.20
CA GLU A 112 -21.92 -4.04 19.17
C GLU A 112 -22.39 -5.43 19.62
N LEU A 113 -23.70 -5.64 19.82
CA LEU A 113 -24.23 -6.96 20.18
C LEU A 113 -24.06 -7.97 19.04
N GLU A 114 -24.32 -7.57 17.80
CA GLU A 114 -24.09 -8.42 16.63
C GLU A 114 -22.61 -8.78 16.52
N CYS A 115 -21.75 -7.77 16.50
CA CYS A 115 -20.30 -7.93 16.44
C CYS A 115 -19.76 -8.83 17.55
N SER A 116 -20.33 -8.76 18.77
CA SER A 116 -19.89 -9.63 19.87
C SER A 116 -19.99 -11.12 19.52
N ARG A 117 -20.97 -11.50 18.68
CA ARG A 117 -21.29 -12.88 18.30
C ARG A 117 -20.74 -13.28 16.93
N THR A 118 -20.57 -12.33 16.01
CA THR A 118 -20.25 -12.61 14.60
C THR A 118 -18.80 -12.36 14.22
N CYS A 119 -18.09 -11.48 14.95
CA CYS A 119 -16.70 -11.15 14.67
C CYS A 119 -15.81 -12.40 14.78
N ARG A 120 -15.10 -12.71 13.70
CA ARG A 120 -14.08 -13.77 13.69
C ARG A 120 -12.72 -13.17 13.41
N ILE A 121 -11.73 -13.47 14.25
CA ILE A 121 -10.34 -13.04 14.10
C ILE A 121 -9.47 -14.28 13.90
N GLN A 122 -8.68 -14.28 12.84
CA GLN A 122 -7.76 -15.38 12.53
C GLN A 122 -6.36 -14.83 12.27
N LEU A 123 -5.35 -15.54 12.77
CA LEU A 123 -3.96 -15.26 12.43
C LEU A 123 -3.70 -15.63 10.97
N VAL A 124 -2.91 -14.78 10.32
CA VAL A 124 -2.50 -14.93 8.92
C VAL A 124 -0.99 -14.91 8.88
N GLU A 125 -0.40 -15.88 8.19
CA GLU A 125 1.05 -16.00 8.08
C GLU A 125 1.46 -16.35 6.65
N SER A 126 2.31 -15.51 6.03
CA SER A 126 3.07 -15.94 4.86
C SER A 126 4.33 -16.64 5.33
N ILE A 127 4.61 -17.81 4.77
CA ILE A 127 5.88 -18.51 4.94
C ILE A 127 6.63 -18.42 3.62
N ALA A 128 7.94 -18.15 3.67
CA ALA A 128 8.76 -18.13 2.48
C ALA A 128 8.77 -19.50 1.79
N GLN A 129 8.69 -19.51 0.47
CA GLN A 129 8.78 -20.73 -0.33
C GLN A 129 10.05 -21.51 0.03
N ASN A 130 9.93 -22.84 -0.01
CA ASN A 130 10.98 -23.80 0.35
C ASN A 130 11.40 -23.80 1.82
N LEU A 131 10.74 -23.04 2.70
CA LEU A 131 10.90 -23.23 4.14
C LEU A 131 9.97 -24.36 4.61
N THR A 132 10.55 -25.42 5.17
CA THR A 132 9.82 -26.59 5.68
C THR A 132 9.95 -26.67 7.19
N PHE A 133 8.83 -26.89 7.87
CA PHE A 133 8.79 -27.15 9.30
C PHE A 133 8.60 -28.66 9.57
N PRO A 134 9.09 -29.18 10.71
CA PRO A 134 8.79 -30.54 11.13
C PRO A 134 7.28 -30.81 11.13
N VAL A 135 6.89 -32.06 10.82
CA VAL A 135 5.49 -32.44 10.57
C VAL A 135 4.56 -32.02 11.71
N GLU A 136 5.01 -32.15 12.95
CA GLU A 136 4.31 -31.76 14.17
C GLU A 136 3.85 -30.29 14.18
N TYR A 137 4.66 -29.38 13.64
CA TYR A 137 4.34 -27.94 13.55
C TYR A 137 3.55 -27.59 12.29
N SER A 138 3.44 -28.52 11.34
CA SER A 138 2.78 -28.30 10.04
C SER A 138 1.33 -28.78 9.98
N GLN A 139 0.80 -29.37 11.06
CA GLN A 139 -0.52 -30.01 11.05
C GLN A 139 -1.69 -29.02 10.96
N GLN A 140 -1.49 -27.76 11.39
CA GLN A 140 -2.47 -26.68 11.25
C GLN A 140 -1.75 -25.36 10.92
N PRO A 141 -1.31 -25.17 9.67
CA PRO A 141 -0.64 -23.93 9.28
C PRO A 141 -1.66 -22.79 9.32
N ALA A 142 -1.22 -21.61 9.76
CA ALA A 142 -2.02 -20.41 9.68
C ALA A 142 -2.42 -20.12 8.22
N LEU A 143 -3.53 -19.40 8.04
CA LEU A 143 -4.00 -19.01 6.71
C LEU A 143 -2.93 -18.14 6.04
N SER A 144 -2.58 -18.41 4.78
CA SER A 144 -1.60 -17.58 4.08
C SER A 144 -2.13 -16.17 3.80
N THR A 145 -1.24 -15.17 3.74
CA THR A 145 -1.64 -13.80 3.34
C THR A 145 -2.34 -13.78 1.99
N PHE A 146 -1.84 -14.55 1.01
CA PHE A 146 -2.47 -14.69 -0.29
C PHE A 146 -3.89 -15.25 -0.20
N SER A 147 -4.09 -16.29 0.61
CA SER A 147 -5.42 -16.86 0.84
C SER A 147 -6.36 -15.87 1.55
N ALA A 148 -5.87 -15.17 2.57
CA ALA A 148 -6.64 -14.14 3.28
C ALA A 148 -7.09 -13.00 2.35
N TRP A 149 -6.18 -12.50 1.51
CA TRP A 149 -6.51 -11.45 0.54
C TRP A 149 -7.47 -11.92 -0.53
N ASN A 150 -7.30 -13.15 -1.04
CA ASN A 150 -8.27 -13.77 -1.95
C ASN A 150 -9.67 -13.83 -1.35
N LEU A 151 -9.80 -14.25 -0.08
CA LEU A 151 -11.08 -14.30 0.60
C LEU A 151 -11.73 -12.92 0.66
N LEU A 152 -10.97 -11.87 1.00
CA LEU A 152 -11.48 -10.49 1.04
C LEU A 152 -11.89 -9.96 -0.34
N LEU A 153 -11.06 -10.18 -1.36
CA LEU A 153 -11.37 -9.74 -2.72
C LEU A 153 -12.62 -10.45 -3.24
N ASN A 154 -12.72 -11.77 -3.04
CA ASN A 154 -13.85 -12.56 -3.51
C ASN A 154 -15.14 -12.26 -2.75
N SER A 155 -15.06 -11.97 -1.44
CA SER A 155 -16.23 -11.64 -0.62
C SER A 155 -16.75 -10.23 -0.87
N ALA A 156 -15.89 -9.29 -1.25
CA ALA A 156 -16.26 -7.90 -1.51
C ALA A 156 -17.36 -7.79 -2.58
N LYS A 157 -18.36 -6.95 -2.30
CA LYS A 157 -19.52 -6.70 -3.15
C LYS A 157 -19.61 -5.24 -3.60
N ASN A 158 -19.21 -4.29 -2.76
CA ASN A 158 -19.42 -2.87 -2.99
C ASN A 158 -18.13 -2.06 -3.00
N SER A 159 -17.21 -2.33 -2.06
CA SER A 159 -16.04 -1.49 -1.86
C SER A 159 -14.83 -2.21 -1.30
N LEU A 160 -13.65 -1.71 -1.68
CA LEU A 160 -12.36 -2.08 -1.13
C LEU A 160 -11.58 -0.81 -0.76
N LEU A 161 -11.07 -0.74 0.47
CA LEU A 161 -10.16 0.31 0.94
C LEU A 161 -8.78 -0.30 1.17
N ILE A 162 -7.76 0.20 0.48
CA ILE A 162 -6.40 -0.34 0.50
C ILE A 162 -5.41 0.72 0.97
N ALA A 163 -4.81 0.56 2.14
CA ALA A 163 -3.64 1.33 2.53
C ALA A 163 -2.39 0.49 2.29
N ALA A 164 -1.48 0.98 1.46
CA ALA A 164 -0.27 0.26 1.10
C ALA A 164 0.97 1.13 1.31
N TYR A 165 1.96 0.63 2.07
CA TYR A 165 3.29 1.24 2.07
C TYR A 165 3.90 1.25 0.66
N LYS A 166 3.67 0.20 -0.11
CA LYS A 166 4.07 0.11 -1.51
C LYS A 166 3.27 -0.96 -2.25
N SER A 167 3.21 -0.82 -3.58
CA SER A 167 2.63 -1.83 -4.48
C SER A 167 3.62 -2.32 -5.55
N SER A 168 3.85 -3.62 -5.58
CA SER A 168 4.70 -4.32 -6.55
C SER A 168 4.26 -5.78 -6.63
N LEU A 169 3.00 -5.99 -7.03
CA LEU A 169 2.37 -7.30 -7.12
C LEU A 169 2.89 -8.14 -8.28
N ARG A 170 3.36 -7.53 -9.37
CA ARG A 170 3.91 -8.21 -10.52
C ARG A 170 5.43 -8.16 -10.47
N GLY A 171 6.07 -9.32 -10.52
CA GLY A 171 7.54 -9.46 -10.45
C GLY A 171 8.28 -8.71 -11.56
N LYS A 172 7.62 -8.49 -12.70
CA LYS A 172 8.21 -7.91 -13.91
C LYS A 172 8.90 -6.55 -13.73
N HIS A 173 8.42 -5.71 -12.81
CA HIS A 173 9.01 -4.37 -12.60
C HIS A 173 10.35 -4.45 -11.86
N VAL A 174 10.57 -5.53 -11.12
CA VAL A 174 11.80 -5.79 -10.38
C VAL A 174 12.72 -6.67 -11.22
N LEU A 175 12.20 -7.80 -11.69
CA LEU A 175 12.93 -8.92 -12.29
C LEU A 175 13.06 -8.82 -13.82
N GLY A 176 12.26 -7.99 -14.48
CA GLY A 176 12.13 -7.94 -15.95
C GLY A 176 11.01 -8.85 -16.47
N GLU A 177 10.57 -8.62 -17.72
CA GLU A 177 9.43 -9.35 -18.31
C GLU A 177 9.69 -10.85 -18.53
N GLN A 178 10.96 -11.24 -18.65
CA GLN A 178 11.37 -12.63 -18.90
C GLN A 178 11.57 -13.44 -17.61
N ALA A 179 11.55 -12.79 -16.45
CA ALA A 179 11.93 -13.42 -15.19
C ALA A 179 10.71 -13.97 -14.44
N LEU A 180 10.48 -15.28 -14.68
CA LEU A 180 9.82 -16.27 -13.83
C LEU A 180 8.44 -15.91 -13.23
N ASN A 181 7.38 -16.31 -13.94
CA ASN A 181 6.02 -16.43 -13.38
C ASN A 181 5.98 -17.30 -12.11
N ASN A 182 6.94 -18.23 -11.90
CA ASN A 182 6.88 -19.20 -10.80
C ASN A 182 7.05 -18.60 -9.39
N ILE A 183 7.73 -17.46 -9.23
CA ILE A 183 7.92 -16.85 -7.89
C ILE A 183 6.92 -15.72 -7.61
N SER A 184 6.47 -15.00 -8.64
CA SER A 184 5.48 -13.92 -8.50
C SER A 184 4.03 -14.34 -8.74
N PHE A 185 3.74 -15.61 -9.05
CA PHE A 185 2.39 -16.06 -9.45
C PHE A 185 1.27 -15.63 -8.49
N GLN A 186 1.51 -15.66 -7.17
CA GLN A 186 0.52 -15.23 -6.19
C GLN A 186 0.25 -13.72 -6.29
N GLY A 187 1.29 -12.92 -6.48
CA GLY A 187 1.16 -11.48 -6.69
C GLY A 187 0.47 -11.15 -8.01
N GLU A 188 0.78 -11.87 -9.09
CA GLU A 188 0.11 -11.73 -10.39
C GLU A 188 -1.38 -12.06 -10.29
N LYS A 189 -1.73 -13.18 -9.65
CA LYS A 189 -3.13 -13.52 -9.36
C LYS A 189 -3.84 -12.43 -8.54
N MET A 190 -3.16 -11.78 -7.59
CA MET A 190 -3.73 -10.66 -6.84
C MET A 190 -3.95 -9.43 -7.70
N PHE A 191 -3.02 -9.14 -8.61
CA PHE A 191 -3.16 -8.06 -9.57
C PHE A 191 -4.38 -8.27 -10.47
N ASP A 192 -4.55 -9.49 -11.00
CA ASP A 192 -5.68 -9.84 -11.86
C ASP A 192 -7.01 -9.85 -11.09
N ALA A 193 -7.01 -10.34 -9.84
CA ALA A 193 -8.19 -10.30 -8.97
C ALA A 193 -8.65 -8.86 -8.67
N LEU A 194 -7.71 -7.92 -8.53
CA LEU A 194 -8.03 -6.49 -8.39
C LEU A 194 -8.65 -5.92 -9.67
N ILE A 195 -8.15 -6.32 -10.85
CA ILE A 195 -8.76 -5.95 -12.14
C ILE A 195 -10.20 -6.46 -12.20
N GLY A 196 -10.43 -7.75 -11.96
CA GLY A 196 -11.77 -8.33 -12.00
C GLY A 196 -12.72 -7.75 -10.94
N ALA A 197 -12.19 -7.38 -9.77
CA ALA A 197 -12.96 -6.66 -8.77
C ALA A 197 -13.44 -5.29 -9.28
N GLY A 198 -12.53 -4.47 -9.80
CA GLY A 198 -12.83 -3.09 -10.20
C GLY A 198 -13.60 -2.98 -11.52
N LEU A 199 -13.20 -3.74 -12.54
CA LEU A 199 -13.75 -3.61 -13.89
C LEU A 199 -14.93 -4.54 -14.15
N ASP A 200 -14.85 -5.81 -13.75
CA ASP A 200 -15.88 -6.80 -14.09
C ASP A 200 -17.03 -6.79 -13.08
N ARG A 201 -16.71 -6.68 -11.78
CA ARG A 201 -17.70 -6.65 -10.70
C ARG A 201 -18.13 -5.24 -10.28
N GLY A 202 -17.48 -4.19 -10.81
CA GLY A 202 -17.81 -2.80 -10.49
C GLY A 202 -17.59 -2.40 -9.04
N ILE A 203 -16.70 -3.09 -8.31
CA ILE A 203 -16.39 -2.80 -6.91
C ILE A 203 -15.64 -1.46 -6.84
N GLN A 204 -16.04 -0.58 -5.92
CA GLN A 204 -15.36 0.70 -5.72
C GLN A 204 -14.07 0.50 -4.93
N ILE A 205 -12.93 0.58 -5.61
CA ILE A 205 -11.62 0.42 -4.97
C ILE A 205 -10.99 1.80 -4.73
N LYS A 206 -10.69 2.10 -3.46
CA LYS A 206 -9.90 3.26 -3.04
C LYS A 206 -8.57 2.81 -2.47
N MET A 207 -7.48 3.39 -2.96
CA MET A 207 -6.14 3.05 -2.51
C MET A 207 -5.37 4.31 -2.07
N VAL A 208 -4.79 4.28 -0.87
CA VAL A 208 -3.78 5.26 -0.45
C VAL A 208 -2.43 4.57 -0.39
N GLU A 209 -1.44 5.17 -1.04
CA GLU A 209 -0.08 4.65 -1.11
C GLU A 209 0.95 5.65 -0.61
N ASN A 210 2.03 5.19 0.01
CA ASN A 210 3.13 6.06 0.39
C ASN A 210 3.86 6.61 -0.84
N ALA A 211 4.16 7.91 -0.83
CA ALA A 211 4.75 8.58 -1.99
C ALA A 211 6.18 8.15 -2.32
N VAL A 212 7.00 7.94 -1.29
CA VAL A 212 8.43 7.72 -1.46
C VAL A 212 8.65 6.24 -1.75
N ALA A 213 8.84 5.92 -3.03
CA ALA A 213 9.34 4.62 -3.45
C ALA A 213 10.74 4.41 -2.88
N LYS A 214 10.98 3.23 -2.29
CA LYS A 214 12.29 2.88 -1.72
C LYS A 214 13.11 2.05 -2.70
N ASP A 215 12.45 1.09 -3.34
CA ASP A 215 13.08 0.10 -4.22
C ASP A 215 12.56 0.22 -5.67
N LYS A 216 13.32 -0.35 -6.62
CA LYS A 216 12.89 -0.48 -8.01
C LYS A 216 11.54 -1.23 -8.08
N GLY A 217 10.60 -0.69 -8.85
CA GLY A 217 9.29 -1.29 -9.06
C GLY A 217 8.27 -1.03 -7.96
N ASP A 218 8.63 -0.30 -6.91
CA ASP A 218 7.67 0.16 -5.90
C ASP A 218 6.67 1.14 -6.55
N ASN A 219 5.39 0.97 -6.22
CA ASN A 219 4.25 1.79 -6.66
C ASN A 219 3.86 1.66 -8.15
N GLU A 220 4.58 0.84 -8.93
CA GLU A 220 4.31 0.64 -10.36
C GLU A 220 2.94 -0.02 -10.59
N ASP A 221 2.56 -0.98 -9.74
CA ASP A 221 1.29 -1.69 -9.93
C ASP A 221 0.08 -0.89 -9.48
N GLY A 222 0.17 -0.14 -8.38
CA GLY A 222 -0.85 0.82 -7.99
C GLY A 222 -1.06 1.88 -9.07
N THR A 223 0.02 2.36 -9.68
CA THR A 223 -0.04 3.30 -10.81
C THR A 223 -0.68 2.65 -12.04
N SER A 224 -0.30 1.41 -12.36
CA SER A 224 -0.87 0.65 -13.47
C SER A 224 -2.36 0.39 -13.31
N LEU A 225 -2.83 0.04 -12.10
CA LEU A 225 -4.24 -0.21 -11.82
C LEU A 225 -5.06 1.09 -11.93
N ALA A 226 -4.55 2.20 -11.38
CA ALA A 226 -5.19 3.51 -11.48
C ALA A 226 -5.31 3.99 -12.94
N LYS A 227 -4.24 3.87 -13.73
CA LYS A 227 -4.24 4.24 -15.17
C LYS A 227 -5.26 3.43 -15.98
N ARG A 228 -5.55 2.20 -15.57
CA ARG A 228 -6.55 1.32 -16.20
C ARG A 228 -7.99 1.60 -15.73
N GLY A 229 -8.19 2.56 -14.82
CA GLY A 229 -9.50 2.84 -14.24
C GLY A 229 -10.01 1.80 -13.25
N VAL A 230 -9.14 0.87 -12.81
CA VAL A 230 -9.50 -0.22 -11.88
C VAL A 230 -9.80 0.32 -10.48
N LEU A 231 -9.06 1.35 -10.06
CA LEU A 231 -9.15 1.91 -8.71
C LEU A 231 -8.88 3.42 -8.69
N ASN A 232 -9.36 4.09 -7.64
CA ASN A 232 -9.01 5.46 -7.33
C ASN A 232 -7.81 5.48 -6.37
N ARG A 233 -6.66 5.93 -6.88
CA ARG A 233 -5.41 5.98 -6.13
C ARG A 233 -5.08 7.39 -5.66
N ARG A 234 -4.71 7.52 -4.40
CA ARG A 234 -4.07 8.71 -3.82
C ARG A 234 -2.71 8.37 -3.26
N VAL A 235 -1.82 9.37 -3.30
CA VAL A 235 -0.46 9.24 -2.81
C VAL A 235 -0.29 10.15 -1.59
N LEU A 236 0.07 9.56 -0.45
CA LEU A 236 0.33 10.29 0.79
C LEU A 236 1.83 10.54 0.95
N ASN A 237 2.22 11.81 0.94
CA ASN A 237 3.61 12.24 1.08
C ASN A 237 3.84 12.91 2.45
N LEU A 238 3.99 12.09 3.50
CA LEU A 238 4.28 12.60 4.85
C LEU A 238 5.62 13.35 4.91
N GLN A 239 6.63 12.91 4.16
CA GLN A 239 7.92 13.59 4.07
C GLN A 239 7.76 15.03 3.56
N LYS A 240 6.92 15.28 2.55
CA LYS A 240 6.64 16.63 2.04
C LYS A 240 5.81 17.48 3.01
N ILE A 241 4.91 16.85 3.76
CA ILE A 241 3.97 17.58 4.63
C ILE A 241 4.62 17.90 5.99
N PHE A 242 5.32 16.94 6.60
CA PHE A 242 5.87 17.02 7.95
C PHE A 242 7.40 17.13 7.98
N ASN A 243 8.07 17.17 6.83
CA ASN A 243 9.54 17.06 6.71
C ASN A 243 10.12 15.77 7.31
N THR A 244 9.29 14.76 7.55
CA THR A 244 9.68 13.45 8.09
C THR A 244 8.57 12.41 7.92
N GLY A 245 8.92 11.15 8.04
CA GLY A 245 7.97 10.03 8.14
C GLY A 245 7.45 9.52 6.80
N VAL A 246 6.92 8.29 6.85
CA VAL A 246 6.31 7.56 5.73
C VAL A 246 5.04 6.85 6.23
N MET A 247 4.07 6.62 5.35
CA MET A 247 2.89 5.82 5.69
C MET A 247 3.23 4.34 5.55
N HIS A 248 3.37 3.62 6.65
CA HIS A 248 3.84 2.22 6.64
C HIS A 248 2.74 1.18 6.84
N SER A 249 1.47 1.58 6.81
CA SER A 249 0.32 0.71 7.02
C SER A 249 0.12 -0.24 5.84
N LYS A 250 -0.33 -1.47 6.13
CA LYS A 250 -0.76 -2.45 5.13
C LYS A 250 -2.12 -3.00 5.53
N VAL A 251 -3.15 -2.50 4.86
CA VAL A 251 -4.55 -2.73 5.21
C VAL A 251 -5.37 -2.99 3.95
N ILE A 252 -6.27 -3.96 4.02
CA ILE A 252 -7.34 -4.16 3.03
C ILE A 252 -8.66 -4.27 3.79
N VAL A 253 -9.59 -3.34 3.57
CA VAL A 253 -10.95 -3.38 4.13
C VAL A 253 -11.93 -3.69 3.01
N ALA A 254 -12.78 -4.69 3.21
CA ALA A 254 -13.85 -5.07 2.29
C ALA A 254 -15.22 -4.74 2.90
N ASP A 255 -16.01 -3.93 2.19
CA ASP A 255 -17.40 -3.57 2.50
C ASP A 255 -17.66 -3.03 3.91
N ASN A 256 -16.64 -2.46 4.58
CA ASN A 256 -16.70 -2.09 6.00
C ASN A 256 -17.20 -3.25 6.90
N LYS A 257 -16.94 -4.51 6.50
CA LYS A 257 -17.37 -5.73 7.18
C LYS A 257 -16.22 -6.67 7.49
N HIS A 258 -15.25 -6.77 6.58
CA HIS A 258 -14.08 -7.63 6.72
C HIS A 258 -12.81 -6.81 6.52
N PHE A 259 -11.69 -7.22 7.11
CA PHE A 259 -10.41 -6.61 6.80
C PHE A 259 -9.21 -7.52 7.06
N TYR A 260 -8.10 -7.20 6.39
CA TYR A 260 -6.76 -7.65 6.72
C TYR A 260 -5.95 -6.48 7.29
N LEU A 261 -5.19 -6.76 8.35
CA LEU A 261 -4.20 -5.86 8.94
C LEU A 261 -2.94 -6.67 9.26
N GLY A 262 -1.77 -6.26 8.75
CA GLY A 262 -0.54 -7.01 9.00
C GLY A 262 0.72 -6.37 8.44
N SER A 263 1.79 -7.17 8.34
CA SER A 263 3.11 -6.74 7.89
C SER A 263 3.32 -6.83 6.37
N ALA A 264 2.51 -7.63 5.67
CA ALA A 264 2.67 -7.88 4.24
C ALA A 264 2.43 -6.62 3.40
N ASN A 265 3.44 -6.19 2.65
CA ASN A 265 3.27 -5.17 1.62
C ASN A 265 2.46 -5.72 0.45
N LEU A 266 1.81 -4.85 -0.34
CA LEU A 266 1.10 -5.22 -1.57
C LEU A 266 2.12 -5.62 -2.66
N ASP A 267 2.91 -6.64 -2.40
CA ASP A 267 4.16 -6.99 -3.04
C ASP A 267 4.27 -8.52 -3.17
N TRP A 268 4.67 -9.02 -4.34
CA TRP A 268 4.77 -10.46 -4.58
C TRP A 268 5.72 -11.17 -3.60
N ARG A 269 6.76 -10.47 -3.09
CA ARG A 269 7.70 -11.00 -2.11
C ARG A 269 7.05 -11.24 -0.77
N SER A 270 6.10 -10.40 -0.35
CA SER A 270 5.34 -10.58 0.90
C SER A 270 4.38 -11.78 0.84
N LEU A 271 4.05 -12.26 -0.36
CA LEU A 271 3.18 -13.42 -0.54
C LEU A 271 3.97 -14.74 -0.60
N THR A 272 5.22 -14.72 -1.08
CA THR A 272 5.96 -15.95 -1.40
C THR A 272 7.39 -16.03 -0.87
N GLN A 273 8.05 -14.91 -0.57
CA GLN A 273 9.50 -14.87 -0.26
C GLN A 273 9.81 -14.37 1.16
N LYS A 274 8.83 -13.83 1.88
CA LYS A 274 9.01 -13.24 3.20
C LYS A 274 8.09 -13.92 4.20
N MET A 275 8.60 -14.06 5.42
CA MET A 275 7.74 -14.30 6.56
C MET A 275 6.97 -13.01 6.86
N GLU A 276 5.65 -13.10 6.83
CA GLU A 276 4.76 -11.97 7.11
C GLU A 276 3.67 -12.45 8.05
N MET A 277 3.23 -11.59 8.96
CA MET A 277 2.18 -11.91 9.92
C MET A 277 1.09 -10.84 9.88
N GLY A 278 -0.15 -11.25 10.10
CA GLY A 278 -1.28 -10.35 10.19
C GLY A 278 -2.49 -11.02 10.82
N VAL A 279 -3.61 -10.31 10.77
CA VAL A 279 -4.92 -10.81 11.16
C VAL A 279 -5.90 -10.62 10.01
N LEU A 280 -6.70 -11.65 9.76
CA LEU A 280 -7.91 -11.58 8.97
C LEU A 280 -9.08 -11.47 9.94
N VAL A 281 -9.85 -10.40 9.81
CA VAL A 281 -11.05 -10.15 10.61
C VAL A 281 -12.26 -10.21 9.69
N GLN A 282 -13.24 -11.06 10.02
CA GLN A 282 -14.42 -11.30 9.20
C GLN A 282 -15.70 -11.11 9.99
N ASP A 283 -16.76 -10.73 9.26
CA ASP A 283 -18.11 -10.51 9.80
C ASP A 283 -18.09 -9.59 11.03
N CYS A 284 -17.25 -8.55 10.96
CA CYS A 284 -17.00 -7.66 12.08
C CYS A 284 -17.15 -6.19 11.65
N PRO A 285 -18.37 -5.74 11.34
CA PRO A 285 -18.61 -4.38 10.86
C PRO A 285 -18.20 -3.31 11.87
N CYS A 286 -18.15 -3.62 13.17
CA CYS A 286 -17.69 -2.70 14.21
C CYS A 286 -16.20 -2.36 14.07
N LEU A 287 -15.33 -3.37 14.09
CA LEU A 287 -13.89 -3.16 13.94
C LEU A 287 -13.53 -2.71 12.52
N SER A 288 -14.25 -3.19 11.50
CA SER A 288 -14.00 -2.82 10.11
C SER A 288 -14.32 -1.34 9.85
N ARG A 289 -15.44 -0.81 10.35
CA ARG A 289 -15.74 0.63 10.31
C ARG A 289 -14.77 1.46 11.14
N ASP A 290 -14.32 0.94 12.27
CA ASP A 290 -13.30 1.60 13.10
C ASP A 290 -11.95 1.72 12.38
N LEU A 291 -11.53 0.68 11.65
CA LEU A 291 -10.34 0.70 10.79
C LEU A 291 -10.53 1.62 9.56
N ALA A 292 -11.73 1.64 8.97
CA ALA A 292 -12.04 2.54 7.86
C ALA A 292 -11.89 4.02 8.24
N ARG A 293 -12.11 4.38 9.52
CA ARG A 293 -11.83 5.75 10.02
C ARG A 293 -10.33 6.07 10.03
N ILE A 294 -9.47 5.08 10.32
CA ILE A 294 -8.01 5.27 10.20
C ILE A 294 -7.63 5.46 8.73
N PHE A 295 -8.20 4.66 7.83
CA PHE A 295 -8.01 4.83 6.38
C PHE A 295 -8.45 6.23 5.90
N GLU A 296 -9.59 6.74 6.38
CA GLU A 296 -10.11 8.05 6.00
C GLU A 296 -9.14 9.19 6.36
N ILE A 297 -8.41 9.08 7.47
CA ILE A 297 -7.33 10.04 7.81
C ILE A 297 -6.28 10.05 6.71
N TYR A 298 -5.81 8.88 6.23
CA TYR A 298 -4.85 8.81 5.13
C TYR A 298 -5.42 9.38 3.84
N TRP A 299 -6.68 9.05 3.54
CA TRP A 299 -7.38 9.48 2.33
C TRP A 299 -7.50 11.00 2.26
N GLN A 300 -7.93 11.65 3.35
CA GLN A 300 -8.04 13.11 3.41
C GLN A 300 -6.67 13.79 3.54
N ALA A 301 -5.73 13.22 4.29
CA ALA A 301 -4.39 13.77 4.45
C ALA A 301 -3.62 13.87 3.13
N SER A 302 -3.87 12.95 2.20
CA SER A 302 -3.22 12.94 0.88
C SER A 302 -3.57 14.15 0.00
N GLU A 303 -4.62 14.91 0.33
CA GLU A 303 -5.00 16.15 -0.36
C GLU A 303 -4.57 17.41 0.38
N ARG A 304 -3.91 17.28 1.54
CA ARG A 304 -3.46 18.42 2.35
C ARG A 304 -2.02 18.78 2.03
N LYS A 305 -1.70 20.07 2.18
CA LYS A 305 -0.37 20.59 1.84
C LYS A 305 0.51 20.84 3.06
N CYS A 306 -0.08 21.03 4.23
CA CYS A 306 0.67 21.38 5.44
C CYS A 306 0.12 20.69 6.71
N PRO A 307 0.93 20.60 7.78
CA PRO A 307 0.54 19.96 9.03
C PRO A 307 -0.69 20.59 9.68
N LYS A 308 -0.85 21.91 9.60
CA LYS A 308 -1.98 22.64 10.22
C LYS A 308 -3.33 22.21 9.63
N GLU A 309 -3.40 22.00 8.32
CA GLU A 309 -4.61 21.51 7.65
C GLU A 309 -4.97 20.10 8.11
N ILE A 310 -3.98 19.22 8.27
CA ILE A 310 -4.20 17.86 8.77
C ILE A 310 -4.68 17.89 10.22
N GLN A 311 -4.04 18.68 11.08
CA GLN A 311 -4.44 18.79 12.48
C GLN A 311 -5.87 19.31 12.64
N LYS A 312 -6.24 20.35 11.88
CA LYS A 312 -7.61 20.88 11.87
C LYS A 312 -8.61 19.80 11.42
N MET A 313 -8.28 19.04 10.39
CA MET A 313 -9.11 17.95 9.88
C MET A 313 -9.28 16.84 10.94
N ILE A 314 -8.21 16.41 11.58
CA ILE A 314 -8.26 15.37 12.64
C ILE A 314 -9.10 15.82 13.83
N GLN A 315 -8.97 17.08 14.26
CA GLN A 315 -9.76 17.63 15.36
C GLN A 315 -11.27 17.65 15.07
N GLN A 316 -11.63 17.72 13.79
CA GLN A 316 -13.03 17.68 13.34
C GLN A 316 -13.54 16.26 13.10
N MET A 317 -12.68 15.24 13.15
CA MET A 317 -13.11 13.86 12.98
C MET A 317 -13.84 13.33 14.22
N PRO A 318 -14.82 12.43 14.04
CA PRO A 318 -15.41 11.72 15.15
C PRO A 318 -14.35 10.97 15.96
N PRO A 319 -14.52 10.88 17.28
CA PRO A 319 -13.63 10.07 18.11
C PRO A 319 -13.64 8.60 17.68
N ALA A 320 -12.54 7.89 17.95
CA ALA A 320 -12.47 6.43 17.79
C ALA A 320 -13.62 5.73 18.51
N PHE A 321 -14.16 4.66 17.90
CA PHE A 321 -15.23 3.88 18.53
C PHE A 321 -14.70 3.11 19.73
N TYR A 322 -13.51 2.52 19.57
CA TYR A 322 -12.86 1.64 20.53
C TYR A 322 -11.44 2.12 20.83
N ASN A 323 -10.98 1.88 22.05
CA ASN A 323 -9.62 2.15 22.51
C ASN A 323 -9.30 1.27 23.73
N SER A 324 -8.12 1.42 24.31
CA SER A 324 -7.67 0.57 25.41
C SER A 324 -8.52 0.71 26.69
N GLN A 325 -9.24 1.84 26.87
CA GLN A 325 -10.16 2.03 28.01
C GLN A 325 -11.57 1.50 27.72
N LYS A 326 -11.99 1.51 26.45
CA LYS A 326 -13.29 1.02 25.97
C LYS A 326 -13.07 0.10 24.75
N PRO A 327 -12.58 -1.13 24.94
CA PRO A 327 -12.43 -2.10 23.87
C PRO A 327 -13.80 -2.66 23.45
N LEU A 328 -13.86 -3.24 22.25
CA LEU A 328 -14.99 -4.05 21.80
C LEU A 328 -14.88 -5.46 22.40
N ALA A 329 -15.89 -5.90 23.13
CA ALA A 329 -15.99 -7.27 23.60
C ALA A 329 -16.54 -8.19 22.50
N ILE A 330 -15.80 -9.24 22.15
CA ILE A 330 -16.21 -10.30 21.21
C ILE A 330 -15.99 -11.68 21.83
N PHE A 331 -16.51 -12.73 21.19
CA PHE A 331 -16.23 -14.12 21.55
C PHE A 331 -15.46 -14.83 20.43
N ASP A 332 -14.49 -15.66 20.79
CA ASP A 332 -13.59 -16.36 19.87
C ASP A 332 -14.20 -17.60 19.18
N GLY A 333 -15.51 -17.81 19.32
CA GLY A 333 -16.21 -19.01 18.86
C GLY A 333 -16.19 -20.17 19.86
N GLU A 334 -15.30 -20.15 20.86
CA GLU A 334 -15.24 -21.10 21.98
C GLU A 334 -15.82 -20.49 23.27
N ASN A 335 -16.55 -19.39 23.13
CA ASN A 335 -17.17 -18.64 24.21
C ASN A 335 -16.17 -17.99 25.18
N ASN A 336 -14.89 -17.84 24.79
CA ASN A 336 -13.95 -17.01 25.52
C ASN A 336 -14.15 -15.55 25.13
N LYS A 337 -14.30 -14.68 26.14
CA LYS A 337 -14.42 -13.24 25.91
C LYS A 337 -13.06 -12.65 25.53
N LEU A 338 -13.01 -11.95 24.41
CA LEU A 338 -11.88 -11.16 23.95
C LEU A 338 -12.23 -9.68 23.97
N ASP A 339 -11.37 -8.85 24.56
CA ASP A 339 -11.48 -7.39 24.48
C ASP A 339 -10.51 -6.87 23.40
N VAL A 340 -11.07 -6.26 22.35
CA VAL A 340 -10.34 -5.91 21.11
C VAL A 340 -10.49 -4.43 20.78
N HIS A 341 -9.38 -3.76 20.46
CA HIS A 341 -9.37 -2.42 19.89
C HIS A 341 -8.25 -2.26 18.88
N LEU A 342 -8.35 -1.21 18.05
CA LEU A 342 -7.31 -0.81 17.11
C LEU A 342 -6.55 0.40 17.63
N SER A 343 -5.22 0.39 17.53
CA SER A 343 -4.36 1.55 17.73
C SER A 343 -3.80 2.07 16.41
N ALA A 344 -3.31 3.31 16.43
CA ALA A 344 -2.59 3.89 15.30
C ALA A 344 -1.42 4.78 15.75
N SER A 345 -0.53 5.08 14.80
CA SER A 345 0.60 5.99 14.96
C SER A 345 0.83 6.85 13.71
N PRO A 346 1.51 8.01 13.86
CA PRO A 346 1.91 8.64 15.11
C PRO A 346 0.71 9.26 15.86
N ARG A 347 0.86 9.54 17.15
CA ARG A 347 -0.19 10.19 17.98
C ARG A 347 -0.75 11.47 17.34
N SER A 348 0.07 12.23 16.62
CA SER A 348 -0.35 13.46 15.92
C SER A 348 -1.27 13.22 14.72
N LEU A 349 -1.36 11.99 14.22
CA LEU A 349 -2.24 11.58 13.12
C LEU A 349 -3.42 10.73 13.60
N ASN A 350 -3.61 10.58 14.91
CA ASN A 350 -4.70 9.80 15.48
C ASN A 350 -5.98 10.64 15.63
N SER A 351 -7.13 10.05 15.33
CA SER A 351 -8.42 10.64 15.69
C SER A 351 -8.56 10.81 17.21
N PRO A 352 -9.45 11.70 17.70
CA PRO A 352 -9.68 11.85 19.12
C PRO A 352 -9.98 10.51 19.80
N ARG A 353 -9.41 10.27 20.99
CA ARG A 353 -9.56 9.03 21.78
C ARG A 353 -9.01 7.74 21.15
N ARG A 354 -8.35 7.76 19.99
CA ARG A 354 -7.67 6.58 19.43
C ARG A 354 -6.43 6.24 20.27
N SER A 355 -6.30 4.96 20.64
CA SER A 355 -5.09 4.44 21.29
C SER A 355 -3.85 4.63 20.43
N TRP A 356 -2.71 4.89 21.08
CA TRP A 356 -1.43 5.04 20.41
C TRP A 356 -0.65 3.73 20.45
N ASP A 357 -0.17 3.25 19.30
CA ASP A 357 0.52 1.94 19.21
C ASP A 357 1.63 1.79 20.25
N LEU A 358 2.42 2.85 20.48
CA LEU A 358 3.51 2.78 21.44
C LEU A 358 3.02 2.47 22.85
N ASN A 359 1.92 3.10 23.27
CA ASN A 359 1.36 2.88 24.59
C ASN A 359 0.82 1.46 24.71
N ASP A 360 0.05 1.00 23.72
CA ASP A 360 -0.55 -0.33 23.73
C ASP A 360 0.51 -1.44 23.70
N ILE A 361 1.58 -1.29 22.91
CA ILE A 361 2.70 -2.25 22.87
C ILE A 361 3.42 -2.29 24.23
N VAL A 362 3.74 -1.12 24.79
CA VAL A 362 4.41 -1.03 26.10
C VAL A 362 3.53 -1.61 27.20
N GLU A 363 2.22 -1.35 27.17
CA GLU A 363 1.26 -1.87 28.13
C GLU A 363 1.12 -3.40 28.02
N ALA A 364 1.08 -3.96 26.80
CA ALA A 364 1.08 -5.41 26.59
C ALA A 364 2.33 -6.08 27.21
N ILE A 365 3.52 -5.51 26.99
CA ILE A 365 4.77 -5.98 27.60
C ILE A 365 4.73 -5.86 29.12
N LYS A 366 4.23 -4.74 29.66
CA LYS A 366 4.09 -4.52 31.10
C LYS A 366 3.07 -5.46 31.74
N ASN A 367 2.02 -5.86 31.04
CA ASN A 367 0.99 -6.74 31.59
C ASN A 367 1.38 -8.22 31.52
N ALA A 368 2.34 -8.61 30.66
CA ALA A 368 2.84 -9.97 30.56
C ALA A 368 3.36 -10.51 31.91
N LYS A 369 3.00 -11.76 32.23
CA LYS A 369 3.33 -12.43 33.50
C LYS A 369 4.28 -13.61 33.34
N THR A 370 4.22 -14.31 32.21
CA THR A 370 4.89 -15.61 32.03
C THR A 370 5.92 -15.56 30.91
N PHE A 371 5.52 -15.11 29.72
CA PHE A 371 6.41 -15.00 28.57
C PHE A 371 6.02 -13.89 27.60
N ILE A 372 6.97 -13.50 26.74
CA ILE A 372 6.80 -12.61 25.61
C ILE A 372 7.53 -13.22 24.40
N LEU A 373 6.85 -13.32 23.26
CA LEU A 373 7.45 -13.73 21.99
C LEU A 373 7.47 -12.52 21.06
N ILE A 374 8.64 -12.15 20.56
CA ILE A 374 8.83 -10.98 19.68
C ILE A 374 9.40 -11.48 18.35
N HIS A 375 8.68 -11.22 17.27
CA HIS A 375 9.19 -11.39 15.91
C HIS A 375 9.30 -10.01 15.25
N VAL A 376 10.52 -9.59 14.94
CA VAL A 376 10.79 -8.24 14.42
C VAL A 376 11.92 -8.26 13.40
N MET A 377 11.75 -7.52 12.29
CA MET A 377 12.78 -7.45 11.25
C MET A 377 14.13 -6.98 11.78
N ASP A 378 14.17 -5.82 12.45
CA ASP A 378 15.35 -5.30 13.13
C ASP A 378 15.02 -4.81 14.54
N TYR A 379 15.92 -5.07 15.49
CA TYR A 379 15.81 -4.60 16.86
C TYR A 379 16.96 -3.68 17.26
N PHE A 380 16.64 -2.41 17.52
CA PHE A 380 17.51 -1.46 18.22
C PHE A 380 16.69 -0.27 18.75
N PRO A 381 16.92 0.18 19.99
CA PRO A 381 16.26 1.36 20.57
C PRO A 381 16.88 2.68 20.07
N ILE A 382 17.04 2.87 18.76
CA ILE A 382 17.67 4.07 18.18
C ILE A 382 16.90 4.53 16.93
N PHE A 383 16.71 5.84 16.78
CA PHE A 383 16.30 6.45 15.52
C PHE A 383 17.46 6.46 14.50
N LEU A 384 17.49 5.46 13.63
CA LEU A 384 18.53 5.31 12.61
C LEU A 384 18.54 6.42 11.55
N TYR A 385 17.37 6.94 11.19
CA TYR A 385 17.22 7.91 10.11
C TYR A 385 17.39 9.37 10.59
N THR A 386 18.18 9.57 11.64
CA THR A 386 18.54 10.90 12.16
C THR A 386 20.06 11.07 12.13
N GLN A 387 20.53 12.28 11.81
CA GLN A 387 21.97 12.55 11.62
C GLN A 387 22.87 12.14 12.80
N LYS A 388 22.33 12.08 14.03
CA LYS A 388 23.10 11.76 15.24
C LYS A 388 22.68 10.47 15.96
N GLY A 389 21.80 9.66 15.39
CA GLY A 389 21.33 8.41 16.03
C GLY A 389 20.76 8.67 17.43
N LYS A 390 19.51 9.11 17.52
CA LYS A 390 18.88 9.42 18.82
C LYS A 390 18.39 8.15 19.52
N TYR A 391 18.86 7.90 20.75
CA TYR A 391 18.34 6.81 21.59
C TYR A 391 16.84 6.98 21.84
N TRP A 392 16.10 5.88 21.74
CA TRP A 392 14.65 5.81 21.88
C TRP A 392 14.27 4.58 22.72
N PRO A 393 14.23 4.73 24.06
CA PRO A 393 14.09 3.61 24.98
C PRO A 393 12.71 2.94 25.16
N PRO A 394 11.54 3.52 24.83
CA PRO A 394 10.28 3.07 25.45
C PRO A 394 10.00 1.55 25.40
N ILE A 395 10.20 0.91 24.25
CA ILE A 395 9.99 -0.54 24.10
C ILE A 395 11.14 -1.36 24.73
N ASP A 396 12.39 -0.92 24.59
CA ASP A 396 13.57 -1.58 25.19
C ASP A 396 13.49 -1.54 26.73
N ASN A 397 13.12 -0.41 27.32
CA ASN A 397 12.87 -0.30 28.75
C ASN A 397 11.77 -1.26 29.22
N ALA A 398 10.65 -1.33 28.50
CA ALA A 398 9.56 -2.24 28.85
C ALA A 398 10.01 -3.72 28.80
N ILE A 399 10.79 -4.10 27.79
CA ILE A 399 11.36 -5.45 27.67
C ILE A 399 12.30 -5.74 28.84
N ARG A 400 13.22 -4.82 29.16
CA ARG A 400 14.14 -4.96 30.30
C ARG A 400 13.40 -5.08 31.64
N GLU A 401 12.38 -4.25 31.86
CA GLU A 401 11.50 -4.34 33.03
C GLU A 401 10.81 -5.72 33.10
N ALA A 402 10.35 -6.27 31.97
CA ALA A 402 9.77 -7.60 31.93
C ALA A 402 10.79 -8.70 32.31
N ILE A 403 12.02 -8.63 31.80
CA ILE A 403 13.11 -9.56 32.16
C ILE A 403 13.39 -9.51 33.67
N LEU A 404 13.50 -8.31 34.24
CA LEU A 404 13.74 -8.12 35.68
C LEU A 404 12.60 -8.64 36.56
N ARG A 405 11.39 -8.77 36.01
CA ARG A 405 10.25 -9.42 36.69
C ARG A 405 10.22 -10.94 36.52
N GLY A 406 11.20 -11.54 35.85
CA GLY A 406 11.25 -12.98 35.58
C GLY A 406 10.38 -13.44 34.40
N VAL A 407 9.92 -12.52 33.53
CA VAL A 407 9.17 -12.89 32.32
C VAL A 407 10.13 -13.47 31.28
N LYS A 408 9.81 -14.64 30.71
CA LYS A 408 10.62 -15.30 29.69
C LYS A 408 10.48 -14.59 28.34
N ILE A 409 11.56 -14.23 27.66
CA ILE A 409 11.46 -13.47 26.40
C ILE A 409 12.16 -14.23 25.28
N LYS A 410 11.46 -14.50 24.17
CA LYS A 410 12.09 -15.02 22.96
C LYS A 410 12.00 -13.98 21.86
N ILE A 411 13.12 -13.66 21.23
CA ILE A 411 13.19 -12.68 20.15
C ILE A 411 13.75 -13.35 18.90
N ILE A 412 12.98 -13.32 17.82
CA ILE A 412 13.43 -13.71 16.48
C ILE A 412 13.61 -12.42 15.69
N SER A 413 14.84 -12.19 15.19
CA SER A 413 15.14 -11.03 14.38
C SER A 413 16.15 -11.35 13.27
N THR A 414 15.90 -10.78 12.09
CA THR A 414 16.77 -10.99 10.92
C THR A 414 18.07 -10.18 10.96
N ALA A 415 18.15 -9.16 11.84
CA ALA A 415 19.28 -8.23 11.95
C ALA A 415 19.78 -7.68 10.60
N LEU A 416 18.87 -7.44 9.66
CA LEU A 416 19.16 -7.25 8.23
C LEU A 416 19.89 -5.94 7.91
N HIS A 417 19.48 -4.82 8.49
CA HIS A 417 19.96 -3.51 8.05
C HIS A 417 21.19 -3.01 8.82
N PHE A 418 21.27 -3.31 10.12
CA PHE A 418 22.36 -2.87 11.00
C PHE A 418 22.78 -3.99 11.96
N PRO A 419 23.35 -5.09 11.44
CA PRO A 419 23.56 -6.31 12.22
C PRO A 419 24.41 -6.08 13.47
N SER A 420 25.53 -5.34 13.36
CA SER A 420 26.41 -5.10 14.51
C SER A 420 25.72 -4.31 15.64
N LYS A 421 24.93 -3.29 15.29
CA LYS A 421 24.16 -2.52 16.28
C LYS A 421 23.04 -3.36 16.88
N GLY A 422 22.26 -4.05 16.05
CA GLY A 422 21.14 -4.87 16.50
C GLY A 422 21.60 -6.00 17.41
N LEU A 423 22.65 -6.73 17.02
CA LEU A 423 23.24 -7.79 17.83
C LEU A 423 23.76 -7.27 19.18
N GLY A 424 24.35 -6.06 19.23
CA GLY A 424 24.79 -5.46 20.48
C GLY A 424 23.64 -5.27 21.49
N PHE A 425 22.49 -4.77 21.04
CA PHE A 425 21.31 -4.61 21.90
C PHE A 425 20.67 -5.93 22.29
N LEU A 426 20.58 -6.89 21.36
CA LEU A 426 20.04 -8.21 21.63
C LEU A 426 20.90 -8.96 22.68
N LYS A 427 22.22 -8.92 22.56
CA LYS A 427 23.16 -9.47 23.57
C LYS A 427 23.01 -8.80 24.93
N SER A 428 22.75 -7.49 24.95
CA SER A 428 22.49 -6.78 26.21
C SER A 428 21.22 -7.29 26.91
N LEU A 429 20.21 -7.72 26.18
CA LEU A 429 19.01 -8.34 26.77
C LEU A 429 19.30 -9.77 27.25
N GLU A 430 20.08 -10.53 26.49
CA GLU A 430 20.52 -11.89 26.84
C GLU A 430 21.27 -11.94 28.16
N VAL A 431 22.32 -11.12 28.32
CA VAL A 431 23.08 -11.02 29.57
C VAL A 431 22.19 -10.61 30.75
N LEU A 432 21.20 -9.73 30.52
CA LEU A 432 20.27 -9.32 31.57
C LEU A 432 19.37 -10.48 32.03
N GLY A 433 18.96 -11.36 31.10
CA GLY A 433 18.17 -12.55 31.40
C GLY A 433 18.95 -13.59 32.20
N GLU A 434 20.16 -13.91 31.74
CA GLU A 434 21.05 -14.90 32.40
C GLU A 434 21.32 -14.54 33.87
N GLY A 435 21.54 -13.26 34.15
CA GLY A 435 21.79 -12.77 35.51
C GLY A 435 20.62 -12.94 36.51
N GLN A 436 19.41 -13.22 36.03
CA GLN A 436 18.21 -13.37 36.87
C GLN A 436 17.79 -14.82 37.13
N GLY A 437 18.47 -15.82 36.53
CA GLY A 437 18.17 -17.24 36.71
C GLY A 437 16.75 -17.70 36.30
N SER A 438 15.94 -16.79 35.72
CA SER A 438 14.51 -16.99 35.47
C SER A 438 14.02 -16.46 34.11
N GLY A 439 14.74 -15.52 33.50
CA GLY A 439 14.49 -15.05 32.14
C GLY A 439 15.53 -15.61 31.18
N SER A 440 15.14 -16.44 30.21
CA SER A 440 16.01 -16.72 29.06
C SER A 440 15.66 -15.75 27.93
N VAL A 441 16.67 -15.14 27.32
CA VAL A 441 16.57 -14.54 25.99
C VAL A 441 17.40 -15.38 25.05
N THR A 442 16.79 -15.89 23.98
CA THR A 442 17.51 -16.63 22.95
C THR A 442 17.50 -15.79 21.69
N VAL A 443 18.69 -15.44 21.20
CA VAL A 443 18.88 -14.76 19.92
C VAL A 443 19.20 -15.82 18.88
N VAL A 444 18.25 -16.10 17.99
CA VAL A 444 18.49 -16.94 16.82
C VAL A 444 18.76 -16.00 15.66
N SER A 445 20.02 -15.90 15.25
CA SER A 445 20.51 -15.03 14.17
C SER A 445 20.82 -15.81 12.89
#